data_AF-A0AA89LL65-F1
#
_entry.id   AF-A0AA89LL65-F1
#
_cell.length_a   1.000
_cell.length_b   1.000
_cell.length_c   1.000
_cell.angle_alpha   90.00
_cell.angle_beta   90.00
_cell.angle_gamma   90.00
#
_symmetry.space_group_name_H-M   'P 1'
#
loop_
_entity.id
_entity.type
_entity.pdbx_description
1 polymer ?
#
loop_
_entity_poly.entity_id
_entity_poly.type
_entity_poly.pdbx_seq_one_letter_code
_entity_poly.pdbx_strand_id
1 'polypeptide(L)'
;MKQDAFIQRLRQELGSLPKREIDEIVADYREYIGDALAAGRAEEDVIAALGDPAKLARELKAQANFRQWEERRSFGNLMRVVGSIAGLGLLHVILLVPFLLYMLVLTTGYVFFGALMVAGLVTLVAFGSHYVFGTSVPGVLPFGGGAGQVDVAGAVAGKGAPGGKQAQGGKSVKDAESASAAAAGALIDAKELRVDGERYVLDLHDGSRVSIVTRKGVIDAHKQDGKLSIDAMGDGARELLTTGKDGTLSIARADVIALDLKSASGDQMTVANTGASAPGLNVPGIAGGNVQMTPDGHGGMHLSVTNGENSVSIVGGRITVDNGKQHVSVAAPTGFALGGIAFGYGLAMLPIGIVGLLVCIWLTRVTWRALVRYVRRRIDAVSAKLERERVG
;
A
#
# COMPACT_ATOMS: atom_id res chain seq x y z
N MET A 1 -31.69 100.74 5.46
CA MET A 1 -32.41 100.02 6.54
C MET A 1 -31.63 100.21 7.83
N LYS A 2 -32.27 100.34 8.99
CA LYS A 2 -31.58 100.49 10.28
C LYS A 2 -31.13 99.14 10.84
N GLN A 3 -30.14 99.12 11.73
CA GLN A 3 -29.51 97.97 12.36
C GLN A 3 -30.54 97.04 12.99
N ASP A 4 -31.47 97.59 13.78
CA ASP A 4 -32.50 96.79 14.46
C ASP A 4 -33.38 96.03 13.46
N ALA A 5 -33.73 96.67 12.34
CA ALA A 5 -34.54 96.05 11.29
C ALA A 5 -33.76 94.95 10.55
N PHE A 6 -32.46 95.15 10.30
CA PHE A 6 -31.60 94.13 9.70
C PHE A 6 -31.45 92.91 10.60
N ILE A 7 -31.14 93.12 11.89
CA ILE A 7 -30.96 92.04 12.87
C ILE A 7 -32.26 91.28 13.10
N GLN A 8 -33.40 91.99 13.18
CA GLN A 8 -34.71 91.34 13.32
C GLN A 8 -35.01 90.46 12.11
N ARG A 9 -34.67 90.92 10.90
CA ARG A 9 -34.86 90.12 9.69
C ARG A 9 -33.91 88.92 9.63
N LEU A 10 -32.64 89.11 9.95
CA LEU A 10 -31.65 88.02 10.03
C LEU A 10 -32.09 86.95 11.03
N ARG A 11 -32.60 87.34 12.20
CA ARG A 11 -33.13 86.42 13.21
C ARG A 11 -34.35 85.63 12.73
N GLN A 12 -35.27 86.28 12.01
CA GLN A 12 -36.42 85.61 11.40
C GLN A 12 -35.98 84.59 10.35
N GLU A 13 -35.05 84.98 9.48
CA GLU A 13 -34.55 84.11 8.43
C GLU A 13 -33.74 82.94 9.02
N LEU A 14 -32.99 83.13 10.12
CA LEU A 14 -32.23 82.06 10.81
C LEU A 14 -33.09 81.12 11.67
N GLY A 15 -34.41 81.31 11.76
CA GLY A 15 -35.30 80.58 12.67
C GLY A 15 -35.34 79.05 12.54
N SER A 16 -34.69 78.47 11.53
CA SER A 16 -34.54 77.01 11.38
C SER A 16 -33.34 76.43 12.14
N LEU A 17 -32.46 77.26 12.72
CA LEU A 17 -31.33 76.82 13.55
C LEU A 17 -31.70 76.77 15.04
N PRO A 18 -30.92 76.07 15.89
CA PRO A 18 -31.12 76.07 17.34
C PRO A 18 -31.04 77.50 17.91
N LYS A 19 -31.93 77.84 18.86
CA LYS A 19 -32.02 79.19 19.45
C LYS A 19 -30.67 79.72 19.95
N ARG A 20 -29.85 78.85 20.54
CA ARG A 20 -28.51 79.20 21.04
C ARG A 20 -27.58 79.67 19.92
N GLU A 21 -27.55 78.97 18.79
CA GLU A 21 -26.73 79.34 17.63
C GLU A 21 -27.23 80.65 16.99
N ILE A 22 -28.55 80.85 16.93
CA ILE A 22 -29.14 82.09 16.44
C ILE A 22 -28.71 83.26 17.30
N ASP A 23 -28.78 83.13 18.63
CA ASP A 23 -28.44 84.19 19.56
C ASP A 23 -26.95 84.54 19.53
N GLU A 24 -26.08 83.54 19.34
CA GLU A 24 -24.63 83.70 19.16
C GLU A 24 -24.30 84.45 17.85
N ILE A 25 -24.82 83.99 16.71
CA ILE A 25 -24.64 84.64 15.41
C ILE A 25 -25.14 86.10 15.46
N VAL A 26 -26.32 86.33 16.04
CA VAL A 26 -26.89 87.67 16.15
C VAL A 26 -26.06 88.58 17.06
N ALA A 27 -25.47 88.04 18.13
CA ALA A 27 -24.57 88.80 19.00
C ALA A 27 -23.31 89.24 18.24
N ASP A 28 -22.67 88.34 17.51
CA ASP A 28 -21.44 88.64 16.74
C ASP A 28 -21.66 89.74 15.70
N TYR A 29 -22.78 89.69 14.97
CA TYR A 29 -23.11 90.74 13.99
C TYR A 29 -23.50 92.07 14.65
N ARG A 30 -24.08 92.05 15.86
CA ARG A 30 -24.35 93.28 16.62
C ARG A 30 -23.05 93.93 17.10
N GLU A 31 -22.10 93.14 17.57
CA GLU A 31 -20.76 93.60 17.95
C GLU A 31 -20.04 94.21 16.74
N TYR A 32 -20.01 93.49 15.60
CA TYR A 32 -19.41 93.99 14.36
C TYR A 32 -19.99 95.33 13.89
N ILE A 33 -21.32 95.47 13.89
CA ILE A 33 -21.96 96.74 13.51
C ILE A 33 -21.65 97.83 14.54
N GLY A 34 -21.66 97.50 15.84
CA GLY A 34 -21.31 98.43 16.91
C GLY A 34 -19.89 98.98 16.78
N ASP A 35 -18.92 98.12 16.49
CA ASP A 35 -17.51 98.50 16.28
C ASP A 35 -17.34 99.40 15.04
N ALA A 36 -18.06 99.09 13.96
CA ALA A 36 -18.01 99.88 12.74
C ALA A 36 -18.60 101.29 12.93
N LEU A 37 -19.65 101.41 13.74
CA LEU A 37 -20.24 102.70 14.14
C LEU A 37 -19.30 103.49 15.05
N ALA A 38 -18.67 102.83 16.03
CA ALA A 38 -17.67 103.45 16.91
C ALA A 38 -16.43 103.95 16.15
N ALA A 39 -16.08 103.28 15.05
CA ALA A 39 -15.03 103.70 14.12
C ALA A 39 -15.44 104.87 13.19
N GLY A 40 -16.64 105.44 13.36
CA GLY A 40 -17.12 106.61 12.63
C GLY A 40 -17.70 106.33 11.25
N ARG A 41 -18.06 105.07 10.94
CA ARG A 41 -18.77 104.74 9.69
C ARG A 41 -20.28 104.99 9.85
N ALA A 42 -20.94 105.42 8.79
CA ALA A 42 -22.39 105.57 8.78
C ALA A 42 -23.07 104.19 8.86
N GLU A 43 -24.15 104.10 9.63
CA GLU A 43 -24.91 102.87 9.86
C GLU A 43 -25.41 102.26 8.54
N GLU A 44 -25.85 103.11 7.63
CA GLU A 44 -26.40 102.73 6.34
C GLU A 44 -25.35 102.08 5.44
N ASP A 45 -24.11 102.57 5.48
CA ASP A 45 -23.00 102.06 4.65
C ASP A 45 -22.52 100.70 5.16
N VAL A 46 -22.46 100.52 6.49
CA VAL A 46 -22.11 99.25 7.12
C VAL A 46 -23.14 98.19 6.74
N ILE A 47 -24.43 98.51 6.90
CA ILE A 47 -25.51 97.59 6.59
C ILE A 47 -25.59 97.28 5.08
N ALA A 48 -25.34 98.26 4.21
CA ALA A 48 -25.26 98.04 2.77
C ALA A 48 -24.11 97.09 2.39
N ALA A 49 -22.98 97.15 3.11
CA ALA A 49 -21.86 96.25 2.92
C ALA A 49 -22.14 94.80 3.37
N LEU A 50 -22.98 94.59 4.39
CA LEU A 50 -23.44 93.24 4.77
C LEU A 50 -24.40 92.62 3.74
N GLY A 51 -25.06 93.44 2.93
CA GLY A 51 -25.94 92.98 1.85
C GLY A 51 -27.32 92.53 2.33
N ASP A 52 -27.90 91.55 1.61
CA ASP A 52 -29.27 91.07 1.86
C ASP A 52 -29.30 90.05 3.02
N PRO A 53 -30.04 90.32 4.12
CA PRO A 53 -30.11 89.42 5.28
C PRO A 53 -30.63 88.02 4.93
N ALA A 54 -31.45 87.86 3.89
CA ALA A 54 -31.95 86.56 3.48
C ALA A 54 -30.86 85.69 2.81
N LYS A 55 -29.97 86.32 2.04
CA LYS A 55 -28.82 85.62 1.42
C LYS A 55 -27.80 85.20 2.48
N LEU A 56 -27.49 86.11 3.40
CA LEU A 56 -26.58 85.85 4.51
C LEU A 56 -27.09 84.70 5.40
N ALA A 57 -28.38 84.72 5.75
CA ALA A 57 -28.99 83.64 6.51
C ALA A 57 -28.91 82.29 5.79
N ARG A 58 -29.05 82.27 4.46
CA ARG A 58 -28.95 81.04 3.66
C ARG A 58 -27.54 80.47 3.64
N GLU A 59 -26.53 81.33 3.57
CA GLU A 59 -25.12 80.93 3.61
C GLU A 59 -24.73 80.37 4.99
N LEU A 60 -25.10 81.08 6.06
CA LEU A 60 -24.84 80.66 7.44
C LEU A 60 -25.53 79.32 7.77
N LYS A 61 -26.76 79.12 7.29
CA LYS A 61 -27.44 77.82 7.41
C LYS A 61 -26.72 76.70 6.67
N ALA A 62 -26.21 76.97 5.46
CA ALA A 62 -25.50 75.96 4.69
C ALA A 62 -24.22 75.52 5.41
N GLN A 63 -23.47 76.47 5.98
CA GLN A 63 -22.28 76.19 6.78
C GLN A 63 -22.60 75.43 8.08
N ALA A 64 -23.64 75.86 8.81
CA ALA A 64 -24.08 75.19 10.03
C ALA A 64 -24.53 73.75 9.76
N ASN A 65 -25.31 73.53 8.70
CA ASN A 65 -25.75 72.20 8.29
C ASN A 65 -24.57 71.30 7.88
N PHE A 66 -23.57 71.85 7.18
CA PHE A 66 -22.37 71.10 6.80
C PHE A 66 -21.56 70.67 8.02
N ARG A 67 -21.35 71.58 8.98
CA ARG A 67 -20.63 71.31 10.23
C ARG A 67 -21.35 70.27 11.10
N GLN A 68 -22.68 70.38 11.22
CA GLN A 68 -23.49 69.37 11.92
C GLN A 68 -23.46 68.00 11.22
N TRP A 69 -23.39 67.96 9.89
CA TRP A 69 -23.25 66.72 9.13
C TRP A 69 -21.89 66.06 9.36
N GLU A 70 -20.83 66.84 9.43
CA GLU A 70 -19.47 66.39 9.71
C GLU A 70 -19.31 65.87 11.15
N GLU A 71 -19.93 66.54 12.13
CA GLU A 71 -19.98 66.08 13.53
C GLU A 71 -20.80 64.79 13.73
N ARG A 72 -21.98 64.68 13.10
CA ARG A 72 -22.81 63.46 13.16
C ARG A 72 -22.16 62.27 12.45
N ARG A 73 -21.21 62.53 11.54
CA ARG A 73 -20.34 61.54 10.89
C ARG A 73 -19.19 61.06 11.78
N SER A 74 -19.21 61.33 13.10
CA SER A 74 -18.32 60.78 14.14
C SER A 74 -17.62 59.47 13.72
N PHE A 75 -16.41 59.64 13.19
CA PHE A 75 -15.53 58.55 12.75
C PHE A 75 -15.29 57.53 13.87
N GLY A 76 -15.39 57.94 15.14
CA GLY A 76 -15.30 57.07 16.30
C GLY A 76 -16.45 56.07 16.41
N ASN A 77 -17.70 56.49 16.17
CA ASN A 77 -18.83 55.55 16.16
C ASN A 77 -18.78 54.62 14.94
N LEU A 78 -18.39 55.14 13.77
CA LEU A 78 -18.21 54.31 12.57
C LEU A 78 -17.10 53.27 12.76
N MET A 79 -15.95 53.63 13.33
CA MET A 79 -14.87 52.69 13.67
C MET A 79 -15.31 51.63 14.69
N ARG A 80 -16.16 51.99 15.66
CA ARG A 80 -16.74 51.03 16.61
C ARG A 80 -17.68 50.03 15.94
N VAL A 81 -18.50 50.49 15.01
CA VAL A 81 -19.39 49.62 14.20
C VAL A 81 -18.57 48.74 13.25
N VAL A 82 -17.59 49.30 12.55
CA VAL A 82 -16.68 48.56 11.67
C VAL A 82 -15.88 47.52 12.46
N GLY A 83 -15.36 47.87 13.64
CA GLY A 83 -14.70 46.92 14.53
C GLY A 83 -15.64 45.80 15.02
N SER A 84 -16.92 46.11 15.25
CA SER A 84 -17.92 45.10 15.61
C SER A 84 -18.23 44.16 14.45
N ILE A 85 -18.34 44.67 13.22
CA ILE A 85 -18.55 43.87 12.00
C ILE A 85 -17.31 43.03 11.69
N ALA A 86 -16.11 43.60 11.80
CA ALA A 86 -14.84 42.92 11.61
C ALA A 86 -14.63 41.82 12.67
N GLY A 87 -15.00 42.08 13.92
CA GLY A 87 -14.98 41.08 15.00
C GLY A 87 -15.95 39.93 14.73
N LEU A 88 -17.11 40.20 14.13
CA LEU A 88 -18.06 39.17 13.70
C LEU A 88 -17.48 38.28 12.58
N GLY A 89 -16.77 38.88 11.64
CA GLY A 89 -16.02 38.16 10.59
C GLY A 89 -14.88 37.32 11.17
N LEU A 90 -14.12 37.87 12.11
CA LEU A 90 -13.03 37.16 12.79
C LEU A 90 -13.54 35.95 13.59
N LEU A 91 -14.69 36.08 14.26
CA LEU A 91 -15.35 34.97 14.96
C LEU A 91 -15.74 33.87 13.95
N HIS A 92 -16.23 34.25 12.77
CA HIS A 92 -16.52 33.31 11.70
C HIS A 92 -15.25 32.59 11.21
N VAL A 93 -14.14 33.29 11.02
CA VAL A 93 -12.84 32.68 10.63
C VAL A 93 -12.34 31.72 11.70
N ILE A 94 -12.39 32.12 12.98
CA ILE A 94 -12.01 31.26 14.11
C ILE A 94 -12.88 29.99 14.17
N LEU A 95 -14.16 30.07 13.81
CA LEU A 95 -15.05 28.91 13.75
C LEU A 95 -14.85 28.08 12.46
N LEU A 96 -14.52 28.74 11.35
CA LEU A 96 -14.38 28.14 10.02
C LEU A 96 -13.09 27.32 9.90
N VAL A 97 -11.97 27.80 10.45
CA VAL A 97 -10.67 27.11 10.41
C VAL A 97 -10.73 25.69 10.98
N PRO A 98 -11.22 25.44 12.22
CA PRO A 98 -11.31 24.08 12.75
C PRO A 98 -12.33 23.23 12.00
N PHE A 99 -13.40 23.83 11.47
CA PHE A 99 -14.37 23.12 10.62
C PHE A 99 -13.74 22.67 9.29
N LEU A 100 -12.91 23.52 8.67
CA LEU A 100 -12.20 23.21 7.44
C LEU A 100 -11.14 22.12 7.67
N LEU A 101 -10.37 22.21 8.76
CA LEU A 101 -9.44 21.16 9.19
C LEU A 101 -10.16 19.82 9.41
N TYR A 102 -11.31 19.85 10.08
CA TYR A 102 -12.13 18.65 10.27
C TYR A 102 -12.57 18.03 8.94
N MET A 103 -13.05 18.85 8.00
CA MET A 103 -13.45 18.37 6.66
C MET A 103 -12.26 17.79 5.88
N LEU A 104 -11.08 18.40 5.99
CA LEU A 104 -9.84 17.90 5.35
C LEU A 104 -9.42 16.54 5.89
N VAL A 105 -9.44 16.38 7.22
CA VAL A 105 -9.14 15.09 7.86
C VAL A 105 -10.15 14.03 7.44
N LEU A 106 -11.43 14.41 7.35
CA LEU A 106 -12.49 13.48 6.97
C LEU A 106 -12.35 13.01 5.51
N THR A 107 -12.10 13.91 4.55
CA THR A 107 -11.87 13.53 3.14
C THR A 107 -10.61 12.71 2.98
N THR A 108 -9.52 13.07 3.64
CA THR A 108 -8.26 12.29 3.62
C THR A 108 -8.50 10.88 4.18
N GLY A 109 -9.27 10.77 5.27
CA GLY A 109 -9.67 9.48 5.84
C GLY A 109 -10.47 8.62 4.86
N TYR A 110 -11.47 9.19 4.17
CA TYR A 110 -12.24 8.47 3.15
C TYR A 110 -11.37 7.96 2.00
N VAL A 111 -10.46 8.78 1.49
CA VAL A 111 -9.54 8.39 0.41
C VAL A 111 -8.61 7.28 0.88
N PHE A 112 -8.03 7.41 2.07
CA PHE A 112 -7.09 6.43 2.61
C PHE A 112 -7.75 5.08 2.90
N PHE A 113 -8.87 5.07 3.63
CA PHE A 113 -9.59 3.83 3.95
C PHE A 113 -10.28 3.22 2.73
N GLY A 114 -10.73 4.05 1.78
CA GLY A 114 -11.23 3.58 0.49
C GLY A 114 -10.14 2.88 -0.32
N ALA A 115 -8.96 3.47 -0.42
CA ALA A 115 -7.82 2.87 -1.10
C ALA A 115 -7.40 1.54 -0.45
N LEU A 116 -7.36 1.48 0.89
CA LEU A 116 -7.09 0.24 1.63
C LEU A 116 -8.12 -0.86 1.34
N MET A 117 -9.40 -0.50 1.27
CA MET A 117 -10.47 -1.45 0.99
C MET A 117 -10.36 -2.03 -0.44
N VAL A 118 -10.11 -1.16 -1.44
CA VAL A 118 -9.89 -1.57 -2.82
C VAL A 118 -8.63 -2.42 -2.96
N ALA A 119 -7.53 -2.02 -2.33
CA ALA A 119 -6.28 -2.77 -2.34
C ALA A 119 -6.42 -4.16 -1.72
N GLY A 120 -7.10 -4.25 -0.56
CA GLY A 120 -7.42 -5.51 0.09
C GLY A 120 -8.29 -6.41 -0.80
N LEU A 121 -9.29 -5.85 -1.48
CA LEU A 121 -10.17 -6.60 -2.37
C LEU A 121 -9.42 -7.14 -3.60
N VAL A 122 -8.61 -6.31 -4.25
CA VAL A 122 -7.77 -6.71 -5.39
C VAL A 122 -6.81 -7.83 -4.98
N THR A 123 -6.19 -7.71 -3.79
CA THR A 123 -5.28 -8.74 -3.28
C THR A 123 -6.02 -10.05 -3.01
N LEU A 124 -7.20 -9.99 -2.39
CA LEU A 124 -8.02 -11.17 -2.11
C LEU A 124 -8.44 -11.88 -3.41
N VAL A 125 -8.82 -11.14 -4.44
CA VAL A 125 -9.22 -11.72 -5.74
C VAL A 125 -8.01 -12.29 -6.47
N ALA A 126 -6.90 -11.56 -6.55
CA ALA A 126 -5.70 -11.99 -7.28
C ALA A 126 -5.07 -13.24 -6.65
N PHE A 127 -4.88 -13.26 -5.33
CA PHE A 127 -4.29 -14.40 -4.64
C PHE A 127 -5.30 -15.51 -4.37
N GLY A 128 -6.56 -15.18 -4.07
CA GLY A 128 -7.63 -16.19 -3.93
C GLY A 128 -7.85 -16.97 -5.22
N SER A 129 -7.78 -16.30 -6.37
CA SER A 129 -7.81 -16.97 -7.69
C SER A 129 -6.62 -17.90 -7.88
N HIS A 130 -5.44 -17.56 -7.35
CA HIS A 130 -4.26 -18.42 -7.43
C HIS A 130 -4.42 -19.71 -6.62
N TYR A 131 -4.98 -19.62 -5.40
CA TYR A 131 -5.24 -20.78 -4.54
C TYR A 131 -6.32 -21.72 -5.09
N VAL A 132 -7.29 -21.20 -5.85
CA VAL A 132 -8.42 -22.00 -6.37
C VAL A 132 -8.19 -22.49 -7.80
N PHE A 133 -7.51 -21.73 -8.66
CA PHE A 133 -7.44 -22.01 -10.10
C PHE A 133 -6.03 -22.22 -10.68
N GLY A 134 -4.96 -22.08 -9.90
CA GLY A 134 -3.59 -22.44 -10.32
C GLY A 134 -3.01 -21.61 -11.47
N THR A 135 -3.67 -20.52 -11.90
CA THR A 135 -3.18 -19.65 -12.97
C THR A 135 -2.16 -18.64 -12.45
N SER A 136 -1.08 -18.43 -13.20
CA SER A 136 -0.07 -17.39 -12.93
C SER A 136 -0.65 -15.99 -13.18
N VAL A 137 -0.62 -15.13 -12.16
CA VAL A 137 -1.05 -13.73 -12.27
C VAL A 137 0.03 -12.91 -13.00
N PRO A 138 -0.31 -12.08 -14.01
CA PRO A 138 0.62 -11.09 -14.56
C PRO A 138 1.03 -10.10 -13.46
N GLY A 139 2.33 -9.93 -13.23
CA GLY A 139 2.91 -9.23 -12.08
C GLY A 139 2.56 -7.74 -11.94
N VAL A 140 1.35 -7.43 -11.49
CA VAL A 140 0.93 -6.08 -11.11
C VAL A 140 0.54 -6.10 -9.63
N LEU A 141 1.52 -5.84 -8.77
CA LEU A 141 1.27 -5.46 -7.37
C LEU A 141 1.15 -3.92 -7.31
N PRO A 142 0.02 -3.36 -6.83
CA PRO A 142 -0.19 -1.92 -6.83
C PRO A 142 0.64 -1.13 -5.80
N PHE A 143 1.42 -1.79 -4.93
CA PHE A 143 2.23 -1.12 -3.89
C PHE A 143 3.66 -1.65 -3.73
N GLY A 144 4.14 -2.48 -4.67
CA GLY A 144 5.53 -2.95 -4.70
C GLY A 144 6.39 -2.01 -5.55
N GLY A 145 7.12 -1.10 -4.92
CA GLY A 145 8.20 -0.39 -5.61
C GLY A 145 9.25 -1.37 -6.12
N GLY A 146 9.31 -1.56 -7.44
CA GLY A 146 10.43 -2.15 -8.17
C GLY A 146 10.77 -3.60 -7.80
N ALA A 147 10.12 -4.57 -8.43
CA ALA A 147 10.70 -5.90 -8.63
C ALA A 147 10.44 -6.32 -10.06
N GLY A 148 11.52 -6.49 -10.83
CA GLY A 148 11.48 -6.88 -12.23
C GLY A 148 10.72 -8.19 -12.43
N GLN A 149 9.98 -8.21 -13.53
CA GLN A 149 9.43 -9.39 -14.17
C GLN A 149 10.54 -10.44 -14.31
N VAL A 150 10.46 -11.54 -13.55
CA VAL A 150 11.24 -12.75 -13.83
C VAL A 150 10.30 -13.67 -14.60
N ASP A 151 10.25 -13.45 -15.92
CA ASP A 151 9.70 -14.44 -16.85
C ASP A 151 10.58 -15.68 -16.77
N VAL A 152 10.00 -16.85 -16.44
CA VAL A 152 10.68 -18.15 -16.43
C VAL A 152 10.82 -18.71 -17.86
N ALA A 153 10.90 -17.84 -18.87
CA ALA A 153 11.10 -18.22 -20.25
C ALA A 153 12.13 -17.28 -20.91
N GLY A 154 13.40 -17.69 -20.89
CA GLY A 154 14.44 -17.07 -21.72
C GLY A 154 15.62 -16.45 -20.97
N ALA A 155 16.35 -17.25 -20.17
CA ALA A 155 17.67 -16.84 -19.68
C ALA A 155 18.78 -17.28 -20.66
N VAL A 156 18.83 -16.64 -21.83
CA VAL A 156 20.04 -16.55 -22.68
C VAL A 156 20.10 -15.15 -23.31
N ALA A 157 20.55 -14.17 -22.53
CA ALA A 157 21.14 -12.93 -23.06
C ALA A 157 21.80 -12.16 -21.92
N GLY A 158 23.14 -12.19 -21.89
CA GLY A 158 23.92 -11.33 -21.02
C GLY A 158 23.83 -9.86 -21.45
N LYS A 159 23.70 -8.96 -20.48
CA LYS A 159 24.20 -7.58 -20.60
C LYS A 159 24.41 -6.98 -19.21
N GLY A 160 25.65 -6.56 -18.95
CA GLY A 160 26.17 -6.31 -17.62
C GLY A 160 25.90 -4.92 -17.02
N ALA A 161 26.34 -4.79 -15.77
CA ALA A 161 26.76 -3.56 -15.11
C ALA A 161 27.71 -3.92 -13.93
N PRO A 162 28.54 -2.98 -13.44
CA PRO A 162 29.97 -3.20 -13.24
C PRO A 162 30.39 -3.47 -11.79
N GLY A 163 31.59 -4.05 -11.65
CA GLY A 163 32.45 -3.85 -10.49
C GLY A 163 32.67 -5.09 -9.63
N GLY A 164 33.88 -5.67 -9.73
CA GLY A 164 34.43 -6.46 -8.63
C GLY A 164 35.19 -7.73 -9.00
N LYS A 165 36.47 -7.55 -9.34
CA LYS A 165 37.60 -8.51 -9.21
C LYS A 165 37.56 -9.80 -10.04
N GLN A 166 38.38 -9.76 -11.09
CA GLN A 166 39.01 -10.91 -11.76
C GLN A 166 39.65 -11.86 -10.75
N ALA A 167 39.43 -13.16 -10.95
CA ALA A 167 40.38 -14.21 -10.61
C ALA A 167 40.72 -14.98 -11.90
N GLN A 168 41.99 -14.89 -12.29
CA GLN A 168 42.69 -15.74 -13.26
C GLN A 168 42.43 -17.22 -12.91
N GLY A 169 42.16 -18.14 -13.83
CA GLY A 169 42.95 -18.47 -15.01
C GLY A 169 43.69 -19.79 -14.74
N GLY A 170 43.25 -20.91 -15.33
CA GLY A 170 44.06 -22.13 -15.40
C GLY A 170 43.34 -23.47 -15.51
N LYS A 171 43.57 -24.12 -16.67
CA LYS A 171 43.61 -25.58 -16.95
C LYS A 171 42.33 -26.35 -17.34
N SER A 172 42.35 -26.70 -18.64
CA SER A 172 42.01 -28.02 -19.22
C SER A 172 40.57 -28.31 -19.62
N VAL A 173 40.18 -27.75 -20.76
CA VAL A 173 39.05 -28.14 -21.61
C VAL A 173 39.21 -29.56 -22.21
N LYS A 174 40.32 -30.27 -21.95
CA LYS A 174 40.59 -31.62 -22.48
C LYS A 174 40.01 -32.77 -21.65
N ASP A 175 39.59 -32.53 -20.41
CA ASP A 175 39.02 -33.56 -19.52
C ASP A 175 37.49 -33.67 -19.64
N ALA A 176 36.84 -32.69 -20.28
CA ALA A 176 35.39 -32.67 -20.47
C ALA A 176 34.91 -33.65 -21.57
N GLU A 177 35.74 -33.90 -22.58
CA GLU A 177 35.39 -34.78 -23.70
C GLU A 177 35.47 -36.26 -23.31
N SER A 178 36.49 -36.64 -22.52
CA SER A 178 36.65 -37.99 -21.94
C SER A 178 35.64 -38.28 -20.82
N ALA A 179 35.25 -37.27 -20.02
CA ALA A 179 34.16 -37.39 -19.05
C ALA A 179 32.79 -37.56 -19.73
N SER A 180 32.56 -36.95 -20.90
CA SER A 180 31.32 -37.12 -21.65
C SER A 180 31.18 -38.49 -22.30
N ALA A 181 32.29 -39.08 -22.76
CA ALA A 181 32.32 -40.44 -23.31
C ALA A 181 32.12 -41.50 -22.20
N ALA A 182 32.70 -41.28 -21.01
CA ALA A 182 32.48 -42.13 -19.83
C ALA A 182 31.04 -41.98 -19.28
N ALA A 183 30.48 -40.77 -19.28
CA ALA A 183 29.09 -40.53 -18.90
C ALA A 183 28.09 -41.13 -19.91
N ALA A 184 28.40 -41.10 -21.21
CA ALA A 184 27.62 -41.75 -22.24
C ALA A 184 27.68 -43.29 -22.13
N GLY A 185 28.81 -43.86 -21.71
CA GLY A 185 28.94 -45.28 -21.37
C GLY A 185 28.12 -45.69 -20.14
N ALA A 186 28.17 -44.89 -19.06
CA ALA A 186 27.40 -45.13 -17.83
C ALA A 186 25.87 -45.02 -18.04
N LEU A 187 25.43 -44.20 -19.00
CA LEU A 187 24.01 -44.10 -19.40
C LEU A 187 23.50 -45.34 -20.15
N ILE A 188 24.38 -46.16 -20.72
CA ILE A 188 24.01 -47.41 -21.43
C ILE A 188 23.73 -48.55 -20.43
N ASP A 189 24.40 -48.57 -19.28
CA ASP A 189 24.16 -49.54 -18.19
C ASP A 189 23.01 -49.13 -17.24
N ALA A 190 22.58 -47.87 -17.25
CA ALA A 190 21.50 -47.35 -16.40
C ALA A 190 20.08 -47.81 -16.81
N LYS A 191 19.95 -48.75 -17.76
CA LYS A 191 18.65 -49.21 -18.30
C LYS A 191 18.12 -50.49 -17.63
N GLU A 192 18.92 -51.11 -16.76
CA GLU A 192 18.59 -52.39 -16.12
C GLU A 192 17.45 -52.30 -15.08
N LEU A 193 17.20 -51.12 -14.51
CA LEU A 193 16.07 -50.89 -13.59
C LEU A 193 15.21 -49.72 -14.06
N ARG A 194 13.93 -49.99 -14.31
CA ARG A 194 12.94 -49.01 -14.75
C ARG A 194 11.74 -49.03 -13.81
N VAL A 195 11.17 -47.85 -13.59
CA VAL A 195 9.92 -47.71 -12.84
C VAL A 195 8.79 -47.49 -13.85
N ASP A 196 7.88 -48.46 -13.96
CA ASP A 196 6.71 -48.38 -14.82
C ASP A 196 5.44 -48.44 -13.96
N GLY A 197 4.87 -47.26 -13.70
CA GLY A 197 3.74 -47.10 -12.79
C GLY A 197 4.02 -47.70 -11.41
N GLU A 198 3.24 -48.71 -11.04
CA GLU A 198 3.33 -49.41 -9.74
C GLU A 198 4.28 -50.62 -9.73
N ARG A 199 5.08 -50.81 -10.78
CA ARG A 199 6.00 -51.95 -10.89
C ARG A 199 7.45 -51.49 -11.11
N TYR A 200 8.37 -52.21 -10.48
CA TYR A 200 9.77 -52.21 -10.90
C TYR A 200 9.91 -53.21 -12.04
N VAL A 201 10.51 -52.76 -13.14
CA VAL A 201 10.84 -53.58 -14.31
C VAL A 201 12.35 -53.67 -14.41
N LEU A 202 12.87 -54.90 -14.38
CA LEU A 202 14.28 -55.20 -14.45
C LEU A 202 14.62 -55.91 -15.76
N ASP A 203 15.61 -55.39 -16.46
CA ASP A 203 16.15 -55.97 -17.69
C ASP A 203 17.64 -56.27 -17.43
N LEU A 204 17.92 -57.44 -16.86
CA LEU A 204 19.28 -57.79 -16.46
C LEU A 204 20.14 -58.13 -17.69
N HIS A 205 21.32 -57.53 -17.78
CA HIS A 205 22.37 -57.95 -18.70
C HIS A 205 23.16 -59.15 -18.16
N ASP A 206 23.94 -59.78 -19.04
CA ASP A 206 24.79 -60.91 -18.66
C ASP A 206 25.89 -60.44 -17.71
N GLY A 207 26.01 -61.09 -16.54
CA GLY A 207 26.90 -60.70 -15.45
C GLY A 207 26.21 -59.92 -14.33
N SER A 208 24.98 -59.44 -14.55
CA SER A 208 24.24 -58.66 -13.56
C SER A 208 23.50 -59.56 -12.55
N ARG A 209 23.40 -59.06 -11.31
CA ARG A 209 22.69 -59.72 -10.21
C ARG A 209 21.78 -58.72 -9.51
N VAL A 210 20.56 -59.13 -9.22
CA VAL A 210 19.63 -58.40 -8.35
C VAL A 210 19.26 -59.26 -7.15
N SER A 211 19.24 -58.65 -5.96
CA SER A 211 18.65 -59.20 -4.75
C SER A 211 17.47 -58.34 -4.33
N ILE A 212 16.31 -58.95 -4.16
CA ILE A 212 15.06 -58.25 -3.82
C ILE A 212 14.52 -58.82 -2.52
N VAL A 213 14.45 -57.98 -1.49
CA VAL A 213 13.84 -58.31 -0.22
C VAL A 213 12.36 -57.94 -0.30
N THR A 214 11.49 -58.94 -0.15
CA THR A 214 10.03 -58.78 -0.16
C THR A 214 9.43 -59.18 1.19
N ARG A 215 8.15 -58.85 1.41
CA ARG A 215 7.41 -59.31 2.60
C ARG A 215 7.26 -60.83 2.70
N LYS A 216 7.33 -61.55 1.58
CA LYS A 216 7.13 -63.01 1.51
C LYS A 216 8.44 -63.80 1.44
N GLY A 217 9.58 -63.12 1.45
CA GLY A 217 10.89 -63.74 1.31
C GLY A 217 11.86 -62.94 0.44
N VAL A 218 13.04 -63.50 0.22
CA VAL A 218 14.10 -62.89 -0.59
C VAL A 218 14.10 -63.53 -1.97
N ILE A 219 14.29 -62.72 -3.01
CA ILE A 219 14.39 -63.17 -4.40
C ILE A 219 15.73 -62.71 -4.95
N ASP A 220 16.59 -63.67 -5.26
CA ASP A 220 17.85 -63.42 -5.95
C ASP A 220 17.70 -63.83 -7.41
N ALA A 221 18.02 -62.92 -8.32
CA ALA A 221 18.06 -63.22 -9.74
C ALA A 221 19.41 -62.80 -10.33
N HIS A 222 19.99 -63.65 -11.16
CA HIS A 222 21.22 -63.35 -11.87
C HIS A 222 21.16 -63.91 -13.28
N LYS A 223 21.83 -63.24 -14.20
CA LYS A 223 21.90 -63.67 -15.59
C LYS A 223 23.35 -63.95 -15.95
N GLN A 224 23.64 -65.17 -16.41
CA GLN A 224 24.99 -65.57 -16.81
C GLN A 224 24.88 -66.41 -18.08
N ASP A 225 25.72 -66.08 -19.08
CA ASP A 225 25.76 -66.75 -20.38
C ASP A 225 24.38 -66.85 -21.06
N GLY A 226 23.62 -65.74 -21.07
CA GLY A 226 22.26 -65.66 -21.61
C GLY A 226 21.18 -66.40 -20.80
N LYS A 227 21.54 -67.10 -19.72
CA LYS A 227 20.61 -67.85 -18.87
C LYS A 227 20.26 -67.06 -17.61
N LEU A 228 18.96 -66.80 -17.43
CA LEU A 228 18.42 -66.18 -16.22
C LEU A 228 18.13 -67.25 -15.16
N SER A 229 18.78 -67.16 -14.00
CA SER A 229 18.51 -67.98 -12.82
C SER A 229 17.83 -67.14 -11.75
N ILE A 230 16.77 -67.68 -11.14
CA ILE A 230 15.97 -66.98 -10.12
C ILE A 230 15.78 -67.93 -8.95
N ASP A 231 16.38 -67.56 -7.83
CA ASP A 231 16.33 -68.28 -6.56
C ASP A 231 15.45 -67.48 -5.60
N ALA A 232 14.30 -68.03 -5.24
CA ALA A 232 13.38 -67.39 -4.31
C ALA A 232 13.34 -68.19 -3.00
N MET A 233 13.67 -67.53 -1.89
CA MET A 233 13.65 -68.10 -0.55
C MET A 233 12.46 -67.52 0.22
N GLY A 234 11.45 -68.34 0.48
CA GLY A 234 10.25 -67.96 1.25
C GLY A 234 8.94 -68.34 0.55
N ASP A 235 7.93 -68.66 1.35
CA ASP A 235 6.63 -69.13 0.87
C ASP A 235 5.90 -68.01 0.09
N GLY A 236 5.81 -68.16 -1.23
CA GLY A 236 5.12 -67.23 -2.12
C GLY A 236 5.94 -66.02 -2.58
N ALA A 237 7.26 -65.98 -2.32
CA ALA A 237 8.14 -64.92 -2.84
C ALA A 237 8.22 -64.97 -4.38
N ARG A 238 8.32 -66.17 -4.97
CA ARG A 238 8.40 -66.35 -6.43
C ARG A 238 7.17 -65.85 -7.18
N GLU A 239 5.99 -65.95 -6.56
CA GLU A 239 4.70 -65.56 -7.13
C GLU A 239 4.55 -64.04 -7.29
N LEU A 240 5.31 -63.26 -6.51
CA LEU A 240 5.33 -61.81 -6.60
C LEU A 240 6.07 -61.31 -7.85
N LEU A 241 6.90 -62.17 -8.44
CA LEU A 241 7.72 -61.85 -9.60
C LEU A 241 7.05 -62.34 -10.89
N THR A 242 6.83 -61.43 -11.82
CA THR A 242 6.29 -61.73 -13.15
C THR A 242 7.39 -61.62 -14.19
N THR A 243 7.69 -62.73 -14.87
CA THR A 243 8.67 -62.76 -15.96
C THR A 243 7.96 -62.49 -17.29
N GLY A 244 8.39 -61.44 -17.99
CA GLY A 244 7.91 -61.08 -19.33
C GLY A 244 8.42 -62.04 -20.40
N LYS A 245 7.80 -62.00 -21.58
CA LYS A 245 8.20 -62.83 -22.74
C LYS A 245 9.61 -62.50 -23.25
N ASP A 246 10.09 -61.30 -22.94
CA ASP A 246 11.39 -60.77 -23.37
C ASP A 246 12.50 -61.04 -22.33
N GLY A 247 12.21 -61.82 -21.28
CA GLY A 247 13.17 -62.13 -20.20
C GLY A 247 13.25 -61.06 -19.11
N THR A 248 12.48 -59.98 -19.22
CA THR A 248 12.38 -58.93 -18.21
C THR A 248 11.66 -59.44 -16.96
N LEU A 249 12.13 -59.00 -15.79
CA LEU A 249 11.50 -59.31 -14.51
C LEU A 249 10.67 -58.11 -14.06
N SER A 250 9.48 -58.34 -13.55
CA SER A 250 8.69 -57.26 -12.95
C SER A 250 8.13 -57.64 -11.60
N ILE A 251 8.13 -56.69 -10.67
CA ILE A 251 7.60 -56.87 -9.32
C ILE A 251 6.85 -55.60 -8.88
N ALA A 252 5.77 -55.77 -8.11
CA ALA A 252 5.02 -54.64 -7.59
C ALA A 252 5.85 -53.86 -6.56
N ARG A 253 5.90 -52.52 -6.67
CA ARG A 253 6.70 -51.67 -5.75
C ARG A 253 6.27 -51.81 -4.30
N ALA A 254 4.97 -51.99 -4.07
CA ALA A 254 4.39 -52.14 -2.74
C ALA A 254 4.85 -53.41 -2.01
N ASP A 255 5.33 -54.43 -2.73
CA ASP A 255 5.80 -55.70 -2.17
C ASP A 255 7.32 -55.74 -1.95
N VAL A 256 8.05 -54.77 -2.51
CA VAL A 256 9.49 -54.62 -2.37
C VAL A 256 9.82 -53.77 -1.14
N ILE A 257 10.61 -54.34 -0.24
CA ILE A 257 11.16 -53.67 0.95
C ILE A 257 12.50 -53.04 0.59
N ALA A 258 13.37 -53.82 -0.05
CA ALA A 258 14.65 -53.36 -0.57
C ALA A 258 15.00 -54.10 -1.86
N LEU A 259 15.71 -53.45 -2.75
CA LEU A 259 16.20 -53.99 -4.01
C LEU A 259 17.65 -53.53 -4.16
N ASP A 260 18.55 -54.48 -4.32
CA ASP A 260 19.96 -54.24 -4.57
C ASP A 260 20.32 -54.81 -5.94
N LEU A 261 20.69 -53.93 -6.86
CA LEU A 261 21.10 -54.29 -8.20
C LEU A 261 22.60 -54.06 -8.32
N LYS A 262 23.31 -55.09 -8.78
CA LYS A 262 24.72 -55.04 -9.15
C LYS A 262 24.86 -55.33 -10.63
N SER A 263 25.27 -54.32 -11.39
CA SER A 263 25.54 -54.43 -12.82
C SER A 263 26.83 -55.21 -13.08
N ALA A 264 26.97 -55.76 -14.29
CA ALA A 264 28.20 -56.36 -14.78
C ALA A 264 29.40 -55.39 -14.78
N SER A 265 29.15 -54.08 -14.87
CA SER A 265 30.16 -53.01 -14.75
C SER A 265 30.75 -52.88 -13.34
N GLY A 266 30.11 -53.48 -12.34
CA GLY A 266 30.45 -53.35 -10.92
C GLY A 266 29.66 -52.24 -10.21
N ASP A 267 28.84 -51.47 -10.93
CA ASP A 267 27.98 -50.45 -10.35
C ASP A 267 26.89 -51.10 -9.47
N GLN A 268 26.65 -50.51 -8.30
CA GLN A 268 25.63 -50.96 -7.36
C GLN A 268 24.56 -49.89 -7.19
N MET A 269 23.30 -50.29 -7.22
CA MET A 269 22.15 -49.44 -7.03
C MET A 269 21.22 -50.10 -6.01
N THR A 270 20.99 -49.42 -4.90
CA THR A 270 20.10 -49.90 -3.85
C THR A 270 18.87 -49.00 -3.77
N VAL A 271 17.69 -49.58 -3.90
CA VAL A 271 16.39 -48.94 -3.69
C VAL A 271 15.78 -49.50 -2.42
N ALA A 272 15.38 -48.66 -1.48
CA ALA A 272 14.74 -49.09 -0.25
C ALA A 272 13.40 -48.37 -0.08
N ASN A 273 12.34 -49.14 0.17
CA ASN A 273 11.05 -48.59 0.54
C ASN A 273 11.05 -48.29 2.03
N THR A 274 11.27 -47.02 2.38
CA THR A 274 11.36 -46.55 3.78
C THR A 274 9.99 -46.30 4.42
N GLY A 275 8.88 -46.69 3.76
CA GLY A 275 7.52 -46.45 4.24
C GLY A 275 6.98 -45.04 3.97
N ALA A 276 7.73 -44.21 3.26
CA ALA A 276 7.32 -42.88 2.80
C ALA A 276 6.71 -42.94 1.37
N SER A 277 6.05 -41.85 0.95
CA SER A 277 5.35 -41.75 -0.36
C SER A 277 6.25 -41.96 -1.59
N ALA A 278 7.57 -41.94 -1.43
CA ALA A 278 8.56 -42.26 -2.45
C ALA A 278 9.66 -43.15 -1.83
N PRO A 279 10.24 -44.10 -2.60
CA PRO A 279 11.34 -44.93 -2.11
C PRO A 279 12.65 -44.12 -2.01
N GLY A 280 13.50 -44.48 -1.05
CA GLY A 280 14.87 -44.01 -1.00
C GLY A 280 15.73 -44.72 -2.06
N LEU A 281 16.69 -43.99 -2.62
CA LEU A 281 17.62 -44.47 -3.64
C LEU A 281 19.05 -44.18 -3.19
N ASN A 282 19.95 -45.16 -3.34
CA ASN A 282 21.37 -45.01 -3.08
C ASN A 282 22.16 -45.60 -4.25
N VAL A 283 23.04 -44.81 -4.85
CA VAL A 283 23.88 -45.22 -5.99
C VAL A 283 25.35 -44.90 -5.67
N PRO A 284 26.07 -45.83 -5.02
CA PRO A 284 27.51 -45.70 -4.83
C PRO A 284 28.29 -45.92 -6.14
N GLY A 285 29.36 -45.16 -6.34
CA GLY A 285 30.41 -45.48 -7.32
C GLY A 285 30.43 -44.64 -8.59
N ILE A 286 29.44 -43.77 -8.84
CA ILE A 286 29.44 -42.90 -10.03
C ILE A 286 30.64 -41.94 -9.97
N ALA A 287 31.68 -42.22 -10.78
CA ALA A 287 32.93 -41.46 -10.83
C ALA A 287 33.58 -41.21 -9.45
N GLY A 288 33.52 -42.20 -8.55
CA GLY A 288 34.06 -42.11 -7.18
C GLY A 288 33.17 -41.36 -6.18
N GLY A 289 31.98 -40.91 -6.61
CA GLY A 289 30.97 -40.31 -5.75
C GLY A 289 29.85 -41.26 -5.34
N ASN A 290 29.02 -40.82 -4.40
CA ASN A 290 27.81 -41.47 -3.93
C ASN A 290 26.62 -40.52 -4.08
N VAL A 291 25.54 -40.99 -4.72
CA VAL A 291 24.28 -40.26 -4.84
C VAL A 291 23.23 -40.93 -3.96
N GLN A 292 22.69 -40.18 -3.00
CA GLN A 292 21.62 -40.63 -2.11
C GLN A 292 20.40 -39.74 -2.26
N MET A 293 19.23 -40.35 -2.45
CA MET A 293 17.93 -39.70 -2.42
C MET A 293 17.12 -40.32 -1.30
N THR A 294 16.84 -39.57 -0.25
CA THR A 294 16.11 -40.07 0.92
C THR A 294 14.86 -39.23 1.13
N PRO A 295 13.67 -39.83 1.33
CA PRO A 295 12.47 -39.10 1.68
C PRO A 295 12.65 -38.38 3.02
N ASP A 296 12.20 -37.14 3.12
CA ASP A 296 12.33 -36.31 4.32
C ASP A 296 11.23 -36.56 5.37
N GLY A 297 10.30 -37.48 5.10
CA GLY A 297 9.15 -37.81 5.95
C GLY A 297 7.98 -36.82 5.89
N HIS A 298 8.19 -35.63 5.29
CA HIS A 298 7.18 -34.58 5.11
C HIS A 298 6.70 -34.43 3.66
N GLY A 299 7.06 -35.39 2.79
CA GLY A 299 6.68 -35.43 1.39
C GLY A 299 7.67 -34.78 0.44
N GLY A 300 8.81 -34.29 0.94
CA GLY A 300 9.95 -33.85 0.15
C GLY A 300 11.03 -34.92 0.03
N MET A 301 12.02 -34.64 -0.80
CA MET A 301 13.17 -35.51 -1.05
C MET A 301 14.45 -34.78 -0.66
N HIS A 302 15.27 -35.41 0.18
CA HIS A 302 16.65 -35.03 0.40
C HIS A 302 17.51 -35.70 -0.66
N LEU A 303 18.05 -34.90 -1.58
CA LEU A 303 19.07 -35.35 -2.53
C LEU A 303 20.44 -34.97 -1.97
N SER A 304 21.35 -35.91 -1.84
CA SER A 304 22.76 -35.63 -1.54
C SER A 304 23.67 -36.35 -2.52
N VAL A 305 24.69 -35.65 -2.98
CA VAL A 305 25.76 -36.16 -3.83
C VAL A 305 27.07 -35.90 -3.12
N THR A 306 27.84 -36.93 -2.82
CA THR A 306 29.13 -36.81 -2.14
C THR A 306 30.25 -37.39 -3.00
N ASN A 307 31.42 -36.74 -3.03
CA ASN A 307 32.61 -37.27 -3.68
C ASN A 307 33.84 -36.81 -2.88
N GLY A 308 34.39 -37.70 -2.06
CA GLY A 308 35.45 -37.37 -1.10
C GLY A 308 35.01 -36.29 -0.11
N GLU A 309 35.73 -35.16 -0.08
CA GLU A 309 35.41 -33.99 0.76
C GLU A 309 34.33 -33.08 0.15
N ASN A 310 33.94 -33.30 -1.11
CA ASN A 310 32.92 -32.51 -1.79
C ASN A 310 31.53 -33.07 -1.53
N SER A 311 30.56 -32.20 -1.24
CA SER A 311 29.16 -32.60 -1.18
C SER A 311 28.23 -31.54 -1.75
N VAL A 312 27.14 -32.00 -2.38
CA VAL A 312 26.02 -31.17 -2.79
C VAL A 312 24.78 -31.77 -2.17
N SER A 313 24.04 -31.02 -1.37
CA SER A 313 22.77 -31.44 -0.80
C SER A 313 21.64 -30.48 -1.15
N ILE A 314 20.48 -31.05 -1.48
CA ILE A 314 19.25 -30.33 -1.75
C ILE A 314 18.22 -30.80 -0.73
N VAL A 315 17.85 -29.90 0.18
CA VAL A 315 16.88 -30.16 1.25
C VAL A 315 15.90 -29.01 1.31
N GLY A 316 14.61 -29.29 1.17
CA GLY A 316 13.55 -28.30 1.43
C GLY A 316 13.70 -26.97 0.67
N GLY A 317 14.14 -27.02 -0.61
CA GLY A 317 14.36 -25.83 -1.43
C GLY A 317 15.66 -25.07 -1.16
N ARG A 318 16.54 -25.62 -0.32
CA ARG A 318 17.90 -25.13 -0.08
C ARG A 318 18.91 -26.05 -0.74
N ILE A 319 19.77 -25.46 -1.57
CA ILE A 319 20.91 -26.13 -2.20
C ILE A 319 22.15 -25.75 -1.39
N THR A 320 22.89 -26.74 -0.93
CA THR A 320 24.12 -26.58 -0.16
C THR A 320 25.25 -27.26 -0.91
N VAL A 321 26.36 -26.56 -1.10
CA VAL A 321 27.57 -27.06 -1.76
C VAL A 321 28.73 -26.91 -0.79
N ASP A 322 29.41 -28.01 -0.51
CA ASP A 322 30.58 -28.08 0.36
C ASP A 322 31.78 -28.65 -0.40
N ASN A 323 32.97 -28.13 -0.13
CA ASN A 323 34.26 -28.57 -0.70
C ASN A 323 35.32 -28.70 0.41
N GLY A 324 34.92 -29.10 1.62
CA GLY A 324 35.78 -29.33 2.79
C GLY A 324 36.37 -28.06 3.43
N LYS A 325 36.49 -26.96 2.66
CA LYS A 325 37.02 -25.65 3.10
C LYS A 325 36.01 -24.52 2.98
N GLN A 326 35.02 -24.68 2.12
CA GLN A 326 34.03 -23.65 1.80
C GLN A 326 32.65 -24.25 1.77
N HIS A 327 31.71 -23.54 2.39
CA HIS A 327 30.32 -23.92 2.48
C HIS A 327 29.47 -22.82 1.84
N VAL A 328 28.83 -23.15 0.71
CA VAL A 328 27.93 -22.24 0.01
C VAL A 328 26.52 -22.77 0.13
N SER A 329 25.61 -21.93 0.61
CA SER A 329 24.20 -22.30 0.68
C SER A 329 23.31 -21.31 -0.03
N VAL A 330 22.57 -21.80 -1.00
CA VAL A 330 21.58 -21.06 -1.77
C VAL A 330 20.21 -21.52 -1.30
N ALA A 331 19.52 -20.67 -0.54
CA ALA A 331 18.10 -20.86 -0.29
C ALA A 331 17.34 -20.17 -1.41
N ALA A 332 16.50 -20.90 -2.14
CA ALA A 332 15.51 -20.23 -2.98
C ALA A 332 14.59 -19.43 -2.05
N PRO A 333 14.27 -18.15 -2.34
CA PRO A 333 13.21 -17.46 -1.62
C PRO A 333 11.95 -18.27 -1.85
N THR A 334 11.46 -18.93 -0.80
CA THR A 334 10.22 -19.69 -0.89
C THR A 334 9.15 -18.72 -1.37
N GLY A 335 8.59 -18.96 -2.56
CA GLY A 335 7.48 -18.16 -3.10
C GLY A 335 6.28 -18.09 -2.13
N PHE A 336 6.22 -19.05 -1.20
CA PHE A 336 5.31 -19.07 -0.06
C PHE A 336 5.52 -17.95 0.96
N ALA A 337 6.75 -17.48 1.19
CA ALA A 337 7.00 -16.43 2.17
C ALA A 337 6.54 -15.05 1.65
N LEU A 338 6.90 -14.68 0.43
CA LEU A 338 6.50 -13.38 -0.14
C LEU A 338 4.99 -13.33 -0.47
N GLY A 339 4.43 -14.41 -1.03
CA GLY A 339 3.00 -14.50 -1.32
C GLY A 339 2.13 -14.63 -0.06
N GLY A 340 2.57 -15.41 0.93
CA GLY A 340 1.86 -15.58 2.21
C GLY A 340 1.87 -14.32 3.07
N ILE A 341 2.99 -13.59 3.11
CA ILE A 341 3.07 -12.30 3.80
C ILE A 341 2.20 -11.25 3.10
N ALA A 342 2.25 -11.16 1.76
CA ALA A 342 1.40 -10.24 1.00
C ALA A 342 -0.10 -10.56 1.13
N PHE A 343 -0.46 -11.85 1.14
CA PHE A 343 -1.82 -12.31 1.38
C PHE A 343 -2.30 -11.99 2.79
N GLY A 344 -1.44 -12.18 3.80
CA GLY A 344 -1.73 -11.81 5.19
C GLY A 344 -2.02 -10.32 5.34
N TYR A 345 -1.21 -9.45 4.72
CA TYR A 345 -1.46 -8.02 4.73
C TYR A 345 -2.72 -7.63 3.94
N GLY A 346 -2.98 -8.24 2.78
CA GLY A 346 -4.21 -8.00 2.02
C GLY A 346 -5.48 -8.38 2.78
N LEU A 347 -5.44 -9.53 3.47
CA LEU A 347 -6.53 -10.02 4.31
C LEU A 347 -6.76 -9.13 5.55
N ALA A 348 -5.69 -8.56 6.12
CA ALA A 348 -5.79 -7.63 7.24
C ALA A 348 -6.25 -6.23 6.81
N MET A 349 -5.84 -5.75 5.64
CA MET A 349 -6.16 -4.40 5.16
C MET A 349 -7.63 -4.23 4.75
N LEU A 350 -8.28 -5.28 4.26
CA LEU A 350 -9.70 -5.23 3.90
C LEU A 350 -10.64 -4.90 5.08
N PRO A 351 -10.61 -5.62 6.23
CA PRO A 351 -11.43 -5.27 7.38
C PRO A 351 -11.02 -3.93 7.99
N ILE A 352 -9.73 -3.57 7.97
CA ILE A 352 -9.27 -2.25 8.43
C ILE A 352 -9.87 -1.12 7.58
N GLY A 353 -9.86 -1.26 6.25
CA GLY A 353 -10.48 -0.31 5.33
C GLY A 353 -11.99 -0.19 5.54
N ILE A 354 -12.68 -1.33 5.70
CA ILE A 354 -14.13 -1.35 5.96
C ILE A 354 -14.47 -0.65 7.29
N VAL A 355 -13.78 -1.01 8.38
CA VAL A 355 -14.01 -0.39 9.69
C VAL A 355 -13.71 1.10 9.65
N GLY A 356 -12.62 1.52 8.99
CA GLY A 356 -12.28 2.93 8.82
C GLY A 356 -13.35 3.71 8.07
N LEU A 357 -13.89 3.16 6.97
CA LEU A 357 -15.01 3.77 6.23
C LEU A 357 -16.28 3.86 7.08
N LEU A 358 -16.60 2.82 7.85
CA LEU A 358 -17.75 2.83 8.77
C LEU A 358 -17.62 3.93 9.82
N VAL A 359 -16.42 4.14 10.37
CA VAL A 359 -16.13 5.24 11.31
C VAL A 359 -16.30 6.60 10.63
N CYS A 360 -15.80 6.79 9.40
CA CYS A 360 -15.99 8.02 8.63
C CYS A 360 -17.48 8.30 8.35
N ILE A 361 -18.26 7.29 7.98
CA ILE A 361 -19.71 7.40 7.76
C ILE A 361 -20.41 7.77 9.07
N TRP A 362 -20.03 7.13 10.17
CA TRP A 362 -20.58 7.42 11.49
C TRP A 362 -20.32 8.87 11.92
N LEU A 363 -19.08 9.35 11.77
CA LEU A 363 -18.69 10.75 12.03
C LEU A 363 -19.51 11.74 11.19
N THR A 364 -19.70 11.45 9.91
CA THR A 364 -20.53 12.26 9.00
C THR A 364 -21.99 12.30 9.48
N ARG A 365 -22.51 11.18 9.99
CA ARG A 365 -23.87 11.11 10.51
C ARG A 365 -24.03 11.86 11.83
N VAL A 366 -23.01 11.82 12.69
CA VAL A 366 -22.99 12.56 13.97
C VAL A 366 -22.93 14.06 13.71
N THR A 367 -22.10 14.53 12.79
CA THR A 367 -22.02 15.96 12.43
C THR A 367 -23.32 16.46 11.81
N TRP A 368 -23.95 15.69 10.92
CA TRP A 368 -25.28 16.01 10.40
C TRP A 368 -26.31 16.12 11.52
N ARG A 369 -26.35 15.16 12.47
CA ARG A 369 -27.27 15.22 13.62
C ARG A 369 -27.00 16.40 14.55
N ALA A 370 -25.74 16.80 14.72
CA ALA A 370 -25.38 17.98 15.51
C ALA A 370 -25.85 19.26 14.80
N LEU A 371 -25.63 19.35 13.49
CA LEU A 371 -26.06 20.47 12.65
C LEU A 371 -27.59 20.63 12.67
N VAL A 372 -28.34 19.53 12.46
CA VAL A 372 -29.81 19.56 12.53
C VAL A 372 -30.30 20.01 13.90
N ARG A 373 -29.67 19.56 14.99
CA ARG A 373 -30.01 20.01 16.35
C ARG A 373 -29.71 21.49 16.57
N TYR A 374 -28.61 21.99 16.03
CA TYR A 374 -28.26 23.41 16.09
C TYR A 374 -29.26 24.27 15.32
N VAL A 375 -29.59 23.88 14.08
CA VAL A 375 -30.56 24.59 13.23
C VAL A 375 -31.95 24.60 13.87
N ARG A 376 -32.43 23.46 14.38
CA ARG A 376 -33.72 23.39 15.09
C ARG A 376 -33.76 24.36 16.28
N ARG A 377 -32.74 24.35 17.14
CA ARG A 377 -32.69 25.29 18.28
C ARG A 377 -32.75 26.76 17.85
N ARG A 378 -32.09 27.12 16.75
CA ARG A 378 -32.12 28.49 16.21
C ARG A 378 -33.52 28.84 15.70
N ILE A 379 -34.19 27.93 15.00
CA ILE A 379 -35.56 28.14 14.53
C ILE A 379 -36.52 28.27 15.71
N ASP A 380 -36.43 27.39 16.70
CA ASP A 380 -37.26 27.40 17.91
C ASP A 380 -37.08 28.70 18.72
N ALA A 381 -35.86 29.22 18.80
CA ALA A 381 -35.57 30.48 19.48
C ALA A 381 -36.16 31.70 18.74
N VAL A 382 -36.20 31.66 17.41
CA VAL A 382 -36.79 32.73 16.59
C VAL A 382 -38.31 32.67 16.63
N SER A 383 -38.91 31.48 16.52
CA SER A 383 -40.36 31.31 16.64
C SER A 383 -40.88 31.73 18.02
N ALA A 384 -40.19 31.37 19.10
CA ALA A 384 -40.53 31.81 20.46
C ALA A 384 -40.36 33.32 20.69
N LYS A 385 -39.60 34.01 19.85
CA LYS A 385 -39.48 35.48 19.87
C LYS A 385 -40.66 36.13 19.15
N LEU A 386 -41.02 35.61 17.98
CA LEU A 386 -42.15 36.06 17.18
C LEU A 386 -43.50 35.85 17.89
N GLU A 387 -43.67 34.75 18.62
CA GLU A 387 -44.89 34.52 19.41
C GLU A 387 -45.03 35.51 20.57
N ARG A 388 -43.91 35.92 21.20
CA ARG A 388 -43.93 36.94 22.27
C ARG A 388 -44.29 38.32 21.76
N GLU A 389 -43.80 38.71 20.58
CA GLU A 389 -44.16 39.99 19.94
C GLU A 389 -45.59 40.04 19.40
N ARG A 390 -46.27 38.89 19.27
CA ARG A 390 -47.66 38.83 18.80
C ARG A 390 -48.69 38.90 19.93
N VAL A 391 -48.29 38.57 21.15
CA VAL A 391 -49.19 38.44 22.33
C VAL A 391 -49.07 39.63 23.29
N GLY A 392 -47.97 40.39 23.25
CA GLY A 392 -47.82 41.67 23.93
C GLY A 392 -48.11 42.84 23.00
#